data_AF-A0A952GV32-F1
#
_entry.id   AF-A0A952GV32-F1
#
_cell.length_a   1.000
_cell.length_b   1.000
_cell.length_c   1.000
_cell.angle_alpha   90.00
_cell.angle_beta   90.00
_cell.angle_gamma   90.00
#
_symmetry.space_group_name_H-M   'P 1'
#
loop_
_entity.id
_entity.type
_entity.pdbx_description
1 polymer ?
#
loop_
_entity_poly.entity_id
_entity_poly.type
_entity_poly.pdbx_seq_one_letter_code
_entity_poly.pdbx_strand_id
1 'polypeptide(L)'
;INFQPTGAGTAAITGDFVLVASEVGLVMQALRASGIEVTAIHNHMLTDQPRLFFMHFWAHDDAAKLARGLRATLDRMNLQK
;
A
#
# COMPACT_ATOMS: atom_id res chain seq x y z
N ILE A 1 5.66 -3.89 -4.85
CA ILE A 1 5.38 -4.48 -3.52
C ILE A 1 6.41 -5.56 -3.24
N ASN A 2 7.17 -5.42 -2.15
CA ASN A 2 8.09 -6.43 -1.63
C ASN A 2 7.43 -7.23 -0.50
N PHE A 3 7.70 -8.53 -0.46
CA PHE A 3 7.20 -9.44 0.56
C PHE A 3 8.33 -10.39 0.96
N GLN A 4 8.91 -10.16 2.14
CA GLN A 4 10.12 -10.85 2.58
C GLN A 4 9.81 -11.74 3.78
N PRO A 5 9.96 -13.07 3.68
CA PRO A 5 9.83 -13.97 4.82
C PRO A 5 10.84 -13.63 5.92
N THR A 6 10.38 -13.58 7.17
CA THR A 6 11.21 -13.34 8.37
C THR A 6 11.27 -14.56 9.29
N GLY A 7 10.66 -15.68 8.89
CA GLY A 7 10.61 -16.94 9.65
C GLY A 7 9.31 -17.11 10.43
N ALA A 8 9.05 -18.34 10.88
CA ALA A 8 7.88 -18.71 11.70
C ALA A 8 6.52 -18.23 11.14
N GLY A 9 6.35 -18.23 9.81
CA GLY A 9 5.11 -17.78 9.16
C GLY A 9 4.93 -16.26 9.07
N THR A 10 5.90 -15.47 9.56
CA THR A 10 5.88 -14.00 9.49
C THR A 10 6.61 -13.46 8.26
N ALA A 11 6.26 -12.25 7.87
CA ALA A 11 6.93 -11.53 6.79
C ALA A 11 6.99 -10.03 7.04
N ALA A 12 8.02 -9.42 6.47
CA ALA A 12 8.20 -7.99 6.29
C ALA A 12 7.63 -7.55 4.93
N ILE A 13 6.78 -6.53 4.89
CA ILE A 13 6.23 -5.98 3.64
C ILE A 13 6.54 -4.50 3.49
N THR A 14 7.02 -4.10 2.31
CA THR A 14 7.23 -2.69 1.98
C THR A 14 6.99 -2.43 0.50
N GLY A 15 6.87 -1.17 0.13
CA GLY A 15 6.71 -0.70 -1.22
C GLY A 15 5.79 0.50 -1.23
N ASP A 16 5.25 0.77 -2.41
CA ASP A 16 4.42 1.92 -2.67
C ASP A 16 3.19 1.57 -3.51
N PHE A 17 2.11 2.31 -3.27
CA PHE A 17 0.97 2.40 -4.18
C PHE A 17 1.07 3.69 -4.99
N VAL A 18 0.81 3.60 -6.29
CA VAL A 18 0.71 4.76 -7.18
C VAL A 18 -0.77 5.07 -7.39
N LEU A 19 -1.17 6.27 -6.98
CA LEU A 19 -2.58 6.64 -6.78
C LEU A 19 -2.90 7.94 -7.48
N VAL A 20 -4.14 8.07 -7.96
CA VAL A 20 -4.71 9.40 -8.24
C VAL A 20 -5.26 10.03 -6.95
N ALA A 21 -5.48 11.34 -6.96
CA ALA A 21 -5.91 12.10 -5.78
C ALA A 21 -7.15 11.50 -5.07
N SER A 22 -8.12 10.98 -5.83
CA SER A 22 -9.35 10.39 -5.28
C SER A 22 -9.14 9.06 -4.55
N GLU A 23 -8.01 8.38 -4.77
CA GLU A 23 -7.72 7.08 -4.16
C GLU A 23 -6.91 7.19 -2.86
N VAL A 24 -6.19 8.30 -2.66
CA VAL A 24 -5.26 8.49 -1.53
C VAL A 24 -5.93 8.22 -0.18
N GLY A 25 -7.09 8.83 0.09
CA GLY A 25 -7.79 8.64 1.35
C GLY A 25 -8.27 7.20 1.56
N LEU A 26 -8.76 6.56 0.50
CA LEU A 26 -9.33 5.21 0.53
C LEU A 26 -8.25 4.15 0.80
N VAL A 27 -7.11 4.26 0.12
CA VAL A 27 -5.97 3.34 0.27
C VAL A 27 -5.30 3.54 1.63
N MET A 28 -5.09 4.78 2.08
CA MET A 28 -4.54 5.05 3.42
C MET A 28 -5.41 4.44 4.52
N GLN A 29 -6.74 4.56 4.40
CA GLN A 29 -7.67 3.98 5.37
C GLN A 29 -7.61 2.44 5.36
N ALA A 30 -7.55 1.82 4.18
CA ALA A 30 -7.48 0.36 4.05
C ALA A 30 -6.18 -0.23 4.62
N LEU A 31 -5.04 0.43 4.38
CA LEU A 31 -3.76 0.03 4.96
C LEU A 31 -3.80 0.09 6.49
N ARG A 32 -4.24 1.22 7.05
CA ARG A 32 -4.34 1.41 8.51
C ARG A 32 -5.31 0.41 9.15
N ALA A 33 -6.45 0.17 8.53
CA ALA A 33 -7.42 -0.84 9.00
C ALA A 33 -6.85 -2.26 9.00
N SER A 34 -5.85 -2.52 8.16
CA SER A 34 -5.13 -3.80 8.08
C SER A 34 -3.90 -3.88 9.00
N GLY A 35 -3.63 -2.84 9.79
CA GLY A 35 -2.42 -2.75 10.62
C GLY A 35 -1.14 -2.51 9.81
N ILE A 36 -1.26 -1.99 8.59
CA ILE A 36 -0.13 -1.63 7.73
C ILE A 36 0.12 -0.13 7.85
N GLU A 37 1.36 0.24 8.18
CA GLU A 37 1.77 1.61 8.38
C GLU A 37 1.93 2.32 7.04
N VAL A 38 1.46 3.57 6.96
CA VAL A 38 1.77 4.48 5.85
C VAL A 38 2.95 5.33 6.27
N THR A 39 4.09 5.15 5.62
CA THR A 39 5.37 5.75 6.01
C THR A 39 5.65 7.07 5.30
N ALA A 40 5.14 7.26 4.08
CA ALA A 40 5.26 8.51 3.33
C ALA A 40 4.18 8.66 2.26
N ILE A 41 3.87 9.90 1.89
CA ILE A 41 3.08 10.24 0.69
C ILE A 41 3.78 11.39 -0.02
N HIS A 42 4.13 11.20 -1.30
CA HIS A 42 4.78 12.22 -2.11
C HIS A 42 4.51 12.04 -3.62
N ASN A 43 5.11 12.89 -4.44
CA ASN A 43 5.00 12.87 -5.90
C ASN A 43 6.41 12.83 -6.51
N HIS A 44 6.62 12.06 -7.57
CA HIS A 44 7.92 12.02 -8.27
C HIS A 44 8.01 13.03 -9.42
N MET A 45 6.87 13.38 -10.03
CA MET A 45 6.80 14.26 -11.19
C MET A 45 6.35 15.66 -10.80
N LEU A 46 6.83 16.67 -11.54
CA LEU A 46 6.49 18.08 -11.32
C LEU A 46 5.20 18.49 -12.06
N THR A 47 4.89 17.87 -13.20
CA THR A 47 3.87 18.33 -14.15
C THR A 47 2.95 17.23 -14.70
N ASP A 48 2.89 16.08 -14.03
CA ASP A 48 2.04 14.97 -14.43
C ASP A 48 0.54 15.31 -14.36
N GLN A 49 -0.24 14.76 -15.30
CA GLN A 49 -1.69 14.86 -15.35
C GLN A 49 -2.31 13.52 -15.77
N PRO A 50 -3.16 12.89 -14.93
CA PRO A 50 -3.50 13.30 -13.56
C PRO A 50 -2.27 13.24 -12.64
N ARG A 51 -2.28 14.03 -11.56
CA ARG A 51 -1.22 14.00 -10.55
C ARG A 51 -1.20 12.63 -9.86
N LEU A 52 -0.04 11.99 -9.85
CA LEU A 52 0.20 10.68 -9.25
C LEU A 52 0.88 10.84 -7.88
N PHE A 53 0.30 10.19 -6.88
CA PHE A 53 0.81 10.13 -5.51
C PHE A 53 1.41 8.75 -5.24
N PHE A 54 2.56 8.72 -4.60
CA PHE A 54 3.29 7.53 -4.20
C PHE A 54 3.14 7.38 -2.68
N MET A 55 2.39 6.36 -2.26
CA MET A 55 2.13 6.08 -0.86
C MET A 55 2.96 4.89 -0.40
N HIS A 56 4.01 5.18 0.37
CA HIS A 56 4.91 4.17 0.93
C HIS A 56 4.28 3.52 2.15
N PHE A 57 4.55 2.23 2.31
CA PHE A 57 4.06 1.46 3.45
C PHE A 57 5.09 0.52 4.06
N TRP A 58 4.84 0.14 5.30
CA TRP A 58 5.63 -0.84 6.05
C TRP A 58 4.74 -1.68 6.97
N ALA A 59 5.05 -2.97 7.10
CA ALA A 59 4.56 -3.79 8.21
C ALA A 59 5.42 -5.04 8.38
N HIS A 60 5.40 -5.59 9.59
CA HIS A 60 5.97 -6.91 9.92
C HIS A 60 4.98 -7.67 10.79
N ASP A 61 4.44 -8.78 10.27
CA ASP A 61 3.38 -9.55 10.92
C ASP A 61 3.23 -10.95 10.26
N ASP A 62 2.21 -11.71 10.64
CA ASP A 62 1.76 -12.93 9.97
C ASP A 62 1.59 -12.72 8.46
N ALA A 63 2.24 -13.57 7.65
CA ALA A 63 2.28 -13.40 6.21
C ALA A 63 0.88 -13.45 5.58
N ALA A 64 -0.01 -14.31 6.07
CA ALA A 64 -1.35 -14.43 5.51
C ALA A 64 -2.21 -13.21 5.85
N LYS A 65 -2.07 -12.64 7.06
CA LYS A 65 -2.71 -11.38 7.45
C LYS A 65 -2.25 -10.23 6.57
N LEU A 66 -0.94 -10.09 6.35
CA LEU A 66 -0.37 -9.06 5.49
C LEU A 66 -0.86 -9.19 4.04
N ALA A 67 -0.89 -10.40 3.50
CA ALA A 67 -1.41 -10.65 2.15
C ALA A 67 -2.88 -10.25 2.00
N ARG A 68 -3.73 -10.57 3.00
CA ARG A 68 -5.14 -10.14 3.02
C ARG A 68 -5.29 -8.63 3.10
N GLY A 69 -4.47 -7.97 3.93
CA GLY A 69 -4.49 -6.50 4.07
C GLY A 69 -4.09 -5.77 2.78
N LEU A 70 -3.02 -6.24 2.12
CA LEU A 70 -2.61 -5.72 0.81
C LEU A 70 -3.68 -5.97 -0.26
N ARG A 71 -4.32 -7.14 -0.26
CA ARG A 71 -5.42 -7.43 -1.19
C ARG A 71 -6.60 -6.49 -0.99
N ALA A 72 -7.05 -6.30 0.26
CA ALA A 72 -8.13 -5.37 0.58
C ALA A 72 -7.81 -3.92 0.21
N THR A 73 -6.53 -3.54 0.24
CA THR A 73 -6.05 -2.23 -0.22
C THR A 73 -6.12 -2.11 -1.74
N LEU A 74 -5.69 -3.14 -2.49
CA LEU A 74 -5.80 -3.16 -3.95
C LEU A 74 -7.26 -3.05 -4.43
N ASP A 75 -8.21 -3.62 -3.69
CA ASP A 75 -9.64 -3.51 -4.00
C ASP A 75 -10.18 -2.06 -3.84
N ARG A 76 -9.41 -1.13 -3.25
CA ARG A 76 -9.74 0.30 -3.15
C ARG A 76 -9.17 1.14 -4.30
N MET A 77 -8.33 0.55 -5.14
CA MET A 77 -7.79 1.20 -6.33
C MET A 77 -8.70 0.98 -7.53
N ASN A 78 -8.66 1.90 -8.47
CA ASN A 78 -9.34 1.79 -9.76
C ASN A 78 -8.56 0.87 -10.70
N LEU A 79 -8.43 -0.41 -10.32
CA LEU A 79 -7.87 -1.44 -11.18
C LEU A 79 -8.95 -1.83 -12.20
N GLN A 80 -8.75 -1.46 -13.47
CA GLN A 80 -9.57 -2.02 -14.55
C GLN A 80 -9.38 -3.54 -14.57
N LYS A 81 -10.49 -4.29 -14.58
CA LYS A 81 -10.48 -5.75 -14.73
C LYS A 81 -10.32 -6.15 -16.20
#